data_AF-A0A397JXM7-F1
#
_entry.id   AF-A0A397JXM7-F1
#
_cell.length_a   1.000
_cell.length_b   1.000
_cell.length_c   1.000
_cell.angle_alpha   90.00
_cell.angle_beta   90.00
_cell.angle_gamma   90.00
#
_symmetry.space_group_name_H-M   'P 1'
#
loop_
_entity.id
_entity.type
_entity.pdbx_description
1 polymer ?
#
loop_
_entity_poly.entity_id
_entity_poly.type
_entity_poly.pdbx_seq_one_letter_code
_entity_poly.pdbx_strand_id
1 'polypeptide(L)'
;MALKFFDKLSQNFIELLSDKDDYNVIIVVENKDKSFTAHSNVLRYRSSYFCKELENIQPNENNVKTIIKSSVSAQIFDSIVSQFVNALPFCSDPQYQKEKKMALKFFDKLSQNFIELLSDKDDYNVIIVVENKDKSFTAHSNVLRYRSSYFCKELENIQPNENNVKTIIKSSVSAQIFDVILKYIYGGIVNLENVETRFIFDLMLAANEFELKELTNKLETHLIETQASWLKTYFSLIYRTIFNENNFENLENYCNDIVAKHPNIIFDSSDFTSLPESALVSLLKRDDLQMEEVKIWDYIIKWGISQNPTLPTNLEEWSKENFLTLKTTLQQCLPLIRYFHLSNAEIFDKITPYKKILDKQLWKDIIQHLAALDRPVKSIILPARSALVTELPPRKEEPFSTIISEEHAAEISSWIDRKTTIYSTTNIPYKFELILSGTRDGFAPQTFWNICHGHAKTVVVAKVKGTDEILGGYNPLVWNNSLLTNQWMETKDSFIFSLKMAIFKIPFLAE
;
A
#
# COMPACT_ATOMS: atom_id res chain seq x y z
N MET A 1 1.32 8.60 14.96
CA MET A 1 2.75 8.72 14.57
C MET A 1 2.89 9.94 13.66
N ALA A 2 3.90 10.79 13.87
CA ALA A 2 4.17 11.93 12.99
C ALA A 2 5.40 11.68 12.10
N LEU A 3 5.23 11.79 10.79
CA LEU A 3 6.32 11.76 9.81
C LEU A 3 6.83 13.18 9.59
N LYS A 4 8.15 13.40 9.68
CA LYS A 4 8.79 14.71 9.55
C LYS A 4 9.82 14.69 8.40
N PHE A 5 9.71 15.64 7.48
CA PHE A 5 10.46 15.73 6.22
C PHE A 5 11.26 17.03 6.15
N PHE A 6 11.93 17.37 7.25
CA PHE A 6 12.51 18.68 7.47
C PHE A 6 13.74 18.99 6.62
N ASP A 7 14.60 18.01 6.37
CA ASP A 7 15.78 18.23 5.51
C ASP A 7 15.34 18.54 4.08
N LYS A 8 14.37 17.79 3.52
CA LYS A 8 13.82 18.07 2.18
C LYS A 8 13.07 19.40 2.14
N LEU A 9 12.29 19.69 3.17
CA LEU A 9 11.61 20.99 3.32
C LEU A 9 12.61 22.14 3.28
N SER A 10 13.68 22.05 4.06
CA SER A 10 14.76 23.04 4.05
C SER A 10 15.35 23.20 2.66
N GLN A 11 15.67 22.09 1.98
CA GLN A 11 16.27 22.10 0.64
C GLN A 11 15.38 22.83 -0.39
N ASN A 12 14.09 22.52 -0.43
CA ASN A 12 13.18 23.17 -1.39
C ASN A 12 13.02 24.67 -1.10
N PHE A 13 13.18 25.11 0.16
CA PHE A 13 13.17 26.54 0.47
C PHE A 13 14.44 27.26 0.03
N ILE A 14 15.58 26.58 -0.01
CA ILE A 14 16.81 27.13 -0.58
C ILE A 14 16.61 27.44 -2.06
N GLU A 15 16.02 26.49 -2.76
CA GLU A 15 15.69 26.61 -4.19
C GLU A 15 14.75 27.79 -4.40
N LEU A 16 13.68 27.91 -3.59
CA LEU A 16 12.76 29.04 -3.62
C LEU A 16 13.45 30.39 -3.36
N LEU A 17 14.30 30.50 -2.34
CA LEU A 17 14.98 31.76 -2.02
C LEU A 17 16.06 32.14 -3.04
N SER A 18 16.55 31.17 -3.81
CA SER A 18 17.51 31.39 -4.89
C SER A 18 16.85 31.64 -6.24
N ASP A 19 15.51 31.58 -6.30
CA ASP A 19 14.73 31.82 -7.50
C ASP A 19 14.84 33.28 -7.95
N LYS A 20 15.13 33.47 -9.23
CA LYS A 20 15.26 34.79 -9.87
C LYS A 20 14.10 35.10 -10.81
N ASP A 21 13.19 34.17 -11.04
CA ASP A 21 12.17 34.27 -12.07
C ASP A 21 10.81 34.74 -11.50
N ASP A 22 10.54 34.55 -10.20
CA ASP A 22 9.20 34.76 -9.60
C ASP A 22 9.22 35.62 -8.30
N TYR A 23 10.23 36.50 -8.14
CA TYR A 23 10.41 37.32 -6.94
C TYR A 23 9.49 38.56 -6.92
N ASN A 24 9.11 39.00 -5.72
CA ASN A 24 8.32 40.24 -5.52
C ASN A 24 8.95 41.20 -4.50
N VAL A 25 10.14 40.88 -3.99
CA VAL A 25 10.94 41.76 -3.13
C VAL A 25 12.37 41.83 -3.67
N ILE A 26 12.92 43.05 -3.72
CA ILE A 26 14.36 43.29 -3.91
C ILE A 26 14.91 43.93 -2.64
N ILE A 27 15.99 43.37 -2.10
CA ILE A 27 16.70 43.91 -0.94
C ILE A 27 18.05 44.42 -1.42
N VAL A 28 18.26 45.72 -1.29
CA VAL A 28 19.45 46.44 -1.73
C VAL A 28 20.31 46.76 -0.51
N VAL A 29 21.55 46.27 -0.48
CA VAL A 29 22.48 46.43 0.64
C VAL A 29 23.78 47.12 0.20
N GLU A 30 24.71 47.36 1.13
CA GLU A 30 26.06 47.85 0.82
C GLU A 30 26.04 49.13 -0.04
N ASN A 31 25.43 50.21 0.48
CA ASN A 31 25.27 51.49 -0.24
C ASN A 31 24.65 51.42 -1.64
N LYS A 32 23.87 50.38 -1.95
CA LYS A 32 23.25 50.09 -3.25
C LYS A 32 24.13 49.39 -4.28
N ASP A 33 25.27 48.85 -3.85
CA ASP A 33 26.19 48.13 -4.73
C ASP A 33 25.76 46.67 -4.97
N LYS A 34 24.91 46.10 -4.09
CA LYS A 34 24.39 44.73 -4.23
C LYS A 34 22.90 44.62 -3.94
N SER A 35 22.24 43.74 -4.69
CA SER A 35 20.82 43.45 -4.55
C SER A 35 20.55 41.94 -4.45
N PHE A 36 19.51 41.60 -3.71
CA PHE A 36 19.02 40.24 -3.49
C PHE A 36 17.54 40.17 -3.84
N THR A 37 17.14 39.13 -4.56
CA THR A 37 15.72 38.84 -4.85
C THR A 37 15.16 37.94 -3.76
N ALA A 38 13.90 38.15 -3.40
CA ALA A 38 13.21 37.36 -2.39
C ALA A 38 11.69 37.37 -2.59
N HIS A 39 11.00 36.47 -1.88
CA HIS A 39 9.54 36.44 -1.84
C HIS A 39 9.03 37.02 -0.52
N SER A 40 8.09 37.98 -0.61
CA SER A 40 7.53 38.72 0.52
C SER A 40 6.90 37.79 1.55
N ASN A 41 6.16 36.78 1.09
CA ASN A 41 5.50 35.81 1.94
C ASN A 41 6.51 35.01 2.77
N VAL A 42 7.68 34.67 2.24
CA VAL A 42 8.74 34.00 3.02
C VAL A 42 9.33 34.97 4.06
N LEU A 43 9.62 36.21 3.68
CA LEU A 43 10.28 37.18 4.57
C LEU A 43 9.40 37.60 5.76
N ARG A 44 8.10 37.85 5.54
CA ARG A 44 7.15 38.31 6.58
C ARG A 44 7.08 37.33 7.76
N TYR A 45 6.97 36.03 7.49
CA TYR A 45 6.83 35.02 8.56
C TYR A 45 8.15 34.60 9.21
N ARG A 46 9.29 34.88 8.56
CA ARG A 46 10.61 34.57 9.12
C ARG A 46 11.17 35.68 9.99
N SER A 47 10.65 36.90 9.87
CA SER A 47 11.20 38.04 10.57
C SER A 47 10.14 39.11 10.80
N SER A 48 9.88 39.42 12.07
CA SER A 48 9.02 40.54 12.48
C SER A 48 9.50 41.90 11.94
N TYR A 49 10.80 42.04 11.68
CA TYR A 49 11.36 43.21 11.01
C TYR A 49 10.82 43.36 9.59
N PHE A 50 11.08 42.38 8.71
CA PHE A 50 10.53 42.37 7.35
C PHE A 50 9.00 42.41 7.28
N CYS A 51 8.30 41.82 8.25
CA CYS A 51 6.84 41.94 8.36
C CYS A 51 6.40 43.40 8.40
N LYS A 52 6.96 44.17 9.35
CA LYS A 52 6.68 45.61 9.50
C LYS A 52 7.19 46.43 8.33
N GLU A 53 8.37 46.11 7.80
CA GLU A 53 8.95 46.89 6.70
C GLU A 53 8.11 46.75 5.42
N LEU A 54 7.69 45.53 5.08
CA LEU A 54 6.94 45.24 3.85
C LEU A 54 5.51 45.79 3.88
N GLU A 55 4.91 45.99 5.06
CA GLU A 55 3.62 46.69 5.23
C GLU A 55 3.70 48.16 4.81
N ASN A 56 4.86 48.79 5.02
CA ASN A 56 5.05 50.23 4.79
C ASN A 56 5.55 50.56 3.38
N ILE A 57 5.90 49.56 2.57
CA ILE A 57 6.47 49.73 1.23
C ILE A 57 5.40 49.46 0.17
N GLN A 58 5.15 50.44 -0.68
CA GLN A 58 4.33 50.27 -1.88
C GLN A 58 5.13 49.56 -2.99
N PRO A 59 4.53 48.59 -3.68
CA PRO A 59 5.18 47.94 -4.81
C PRO A 59 5.30 48.89 -6.00
N ASN A 60 6.26 48.63 -6.90
CA ASN A 60 6.41 49.35 -8.16
C ASN A 60 5.43 48.85 -9.23
N GLU A 61 5.54 49.38 -10.45
CA GLU A 61 4.69 49.01 -11.61
C GLU A 61 4.73 47.52 -11.98
N ASN A 62 5.80 46.81 -11.61
CA ASN A 62 5.95 45.37 -11.81
C ASN A 62 5.55 44.55 -10.57
N ASN A 63 4.84 45.15 -9.62
CA ASN A 63 4.44 44.56 -8.33
C ASN A 63 5.62 44.13 -7.42
N VAL A 64 6.79 44.78 -7.55
CA VAL A 64 7.99 44.49 -6.76
C VAL A 64 8.23 45.54 -5.68
N LYS A 65 8.41 45.11 -4.42
CA LYS A 65 8.77 45.98 -3.29
C LYS A 65 10.29 46.05 -3.13
N THR A 66 10.85 47.25 -2.91
CA THR A 66 12.31 47.42 -2.71
C THR A 66 12.64 47.87 -1.30
N ILE A 67 13.48 47.11 -0.59
CA ILE A 67 13.99 47.43 0.75
C ILE A 67 15.44 47.89 0.61
N ILE A 68 15.81 49.03 1.21
CA ILE A 68 17.18 49.56 1.16
C ILE A 68 17.82 49.48 2.56
N LYS A 69 18.93 48.76 2.67
CA LYS A 69 19.76 48.61 3.88
C LYS A 69 21.22 48.90 3.59
N SER A 70 21.51 50.18 3.37
CA SER A 70 22.85 50.68 3.08
C SER A 70 23.90 50.36 4.15
N SER A 71 23.48 50.20 5.42
CA SER A 71 24.38 49.91 6.56
C SER A 71 24.72 48.42 6.75
N VAL A 72 24.10 47.52 5.98
CA VAL A 72 24.37 46.07 6.06
C VAL A 72 25.33 45.70 4.95
N SER A 73 26.44 45.02 5.27
CA SER A 73 27.33 44.49 4.24
C SER A 73 26.70 43.29 3.55
N ALA A 74 26.99 43.07 2.27
CA ALA A 74 26.43 41.94 1.55
C ALA A 74 26.85 40.59 2.14
N GLN A 75 28.07 40.46 2.66
CA GLN A 75 28.50 39.23 3.34
C GLN A 75 27.66 38.91 4.58
N ILE A 76 27.30 39.92 5.37
CA ILE A 76 26.44 39.73 6.55
C ILE A 76 25.02 39.37 6.10
N PHE A 77 24.52 40.05 5.07
CA PHE A 77 23.19 39.76 4.54
C PHE A 77 23.08 38.35 3.96
N ASP A 78 24.08 37.91 3.18
CA ASP A 78 24.20 36.54 2.68
C ASP A 78 24.20 35.52 3.81
N SER A 79 24.91 35.81 4.91
CA SER A 79 24.93 34.94 6.09
C SER A 79 23.54 34.85 6.76
N ILE A 80 22.81 35.96 6.87
CA ILE A 80 21.44 35.99 7.41
C ILE A 80 20.47 35.23 6.50
N VAL A 81 20.54 35.44 5.19
CA VAL A 81 19.69 34.73 4.22
C VAL A 81 20.00 33.23 4.23
N SER A 82 21.27 32.87 4.34
CA SER A 82 21.69 31.48 4.51
C SER A 82 21.17 30.86 5.82
N GLN A 83 21.01 31.65 6.90
CA GLN A 83 20.37 31.19 8.14
C GLN A 83 18.85 31.01 8.02
N PHE A 84 18.17 31.68 7.08
CA PHE A 84 16.78 31.34 6.74
C PHE A 84 16.65 29.97 6.05
N VAL A 85 17.76 29.33 5.71
CA VAL A 85 17.84 28.29 4.69
C VAL A 85 18.51 27.00 5.19
N ASN A 86 19.36 27.07 6.23
CA ASN A 86 20.24 26.01 6.79
C ASN A 86 20.00 24.54 6.36
N ALA A 87 20.31 24.25 5.10
CA ALA A 87 20.83 22.99 4.59
C ALA A 87 21.75 23.31 3.40
N LEU A 88 23.00 23.71 3.64
CA LEU A 88 23.95 23.96 2.55
C LEU A 88 24.00 22.77 1.56
N PRO A 89 24.11 23.04 0.24
CA PRO A 89 24.02 22.02 -0.81
C PRO A 89 25.12 20.96 -0.68
N PHE A 90 24.87 19.76 -1.21
CA PHE A 90 25.88 18.71 -1.36
C PHE A 90 27.00 19.19 -2.32
N CYS A 91 27.98 19.90 -1.78
CA CYS A 91 29.26 20.12 -2.43
C CYS A 91 30.20 18.97 -2.03
N SER A 92 30.74 18.25 -3.02
CA SER A 92 31.67 17.12 -2.84
C SER A 92 33.10 17.56 -2.48
N ASP A 93 33.31 18.85 -2.21
CA ASP A 93 34.60 19.41 -1.79
C ASP A 93 34.95 19.01 -0.34
N PRO A 94 36.09 18.34 -0.10
CA PRO A 94 36.55 17.94 1.23
C PRO A 94 36.72 19.09 2.22
N GLN A 95 36.93 20.33 1.76
CA GLN A 95 37.09 21.50 2.62
C GLN A 95 35.74 21.95 3.22
N TYR A 96 34.65 21.83 2.45
CA TYR A 96 33.27 22.10 2.90
C TYR A 96 32.71 21.03 3.84
N GLN A 97 33.21 19.79 3.78
CA GLN A 97 32.80 18.74 4.72
C GLN A 97 33.26 19.01 6.17
N LYS A 98 34.29 19.83 6.36
CA LYS A 98 34.78 20.23 7.69
C LYS A 98 33.86 21.25 8.39
N GLU A 99 33.17 22.10 7.63
CA GLU A 99 32.18 23.07 8.14
C GLU A 99 30.82 22.43 8.52
N LYS A 100 30.54 21.23 8.00
CA LYS A 100 29.32 20.44 8.28
C LYS A 100 29.09 20.15 9.78
N LYS A 101 30.11 20.29 10.63
CA LYS A 101 30.06 20.01 12.07
C LYS A 101 29.51 21.14 12.95
N MET A 102 29.20 22.33 12.43
CA MET A 102 28.74 23.49 13.23
C MET A 102 27.45 24.17 12.70
N ALA A 103 26.59 23.48 11.95
CA ALA A 103 25.30 24.05 11.56
C ALA A 103 24.22 23.84 12.64
N LEU A 104 23.73 24.92 13.25
CA LEU A 104 22.51 24.88 14.09
C LEU A 104 21.27 24.80 13.18
N LYS A 105 20.50 23.71 13.31
CA LYS A 105 19.28 23.45 12.53
C LYS A 105 18.04 23.79 13.35
N PHE A 106 17.16 24.65 12.81
CA PHE A 106 15.92 25.11 13.47
C PHE A 106 14.67 24.72 12.67
N PHE A 107 14.59 23.47 12.22
CA PHE A 107 13.56 23.04 11.27
C PHE A 107 12.15 23.00 11.84
N ASP A 108 11.96 22.67 13.11
CA ASP A 108 10.62 22.68 13.71
C ASP A 108 10.01 24.09 13.68
N LYS A 109 10.79 25.12 14.00
CA LYS A 109 10.31 26.51 13.95
C LYS A 109 10.06 26.97 12.50
N LEU A 110 10.92 26.56 11.57
CA LEU A 110 10.73 26.81 10.13
C LEU A 110 9.42 26.20 9.64
N SER A 111 9.20 24.92 9.90
CA SER A 111 7.98 24.20 9.58
C SER A 111 6.74 24.92 10.13
N GLN A 112 6.78 25.29 11.42
CA GLN A 112 5.67 25.99 12.07
C GLN A 112 5.37 27.34 11.42
N ASN A 113 6.40 28.11 11.03
CA ASN A 113 6.20 29.40 10.36
C ASN A 113 5.51 29.26 8.98
N PHE A 114 5.77 28.17 8.24
CA PHE A 114 5.06 27.93 6.98
C PHE A 114 3.64 27.41 7.17
N ILE A 115 3.38 26.64 8.23
CA ILE A 115 2.02 26.27 8.59
C ILE A 115 1.20 27.51 9.01
N GLU A 116 1.83 28.46 9.70
CA GLU A 116 1.24 29.78 10.01
C GLU A 116 0.93 30.55 8.72
N LEU A 117 1.87 30.62 7.77
CA LEU A 117 1.66 31.22 6.44
C LEU A 117 0.48 30.59 5.68
N LEU A 118 0.34 29.26 5.72
CA LEU A 118 -0.81 28.58 5.11
C LEU A 118 -2.15 28.98 5.75
N SER A 119 -2.14 29.23 7.06
CA SER A 119 -3.35 29.47 7.85
C SER A 119 -3.86 30.91 7.76
N ASP A 120 -2.98 31.88 7.54
CA ASP A 120 -3.30 33.31 7.54
C ASP A 120 -4.15 33.72 6.33
N LYS A 121 -4.04 32.99 5.22
CA LYS A 121 -4.74 33.26 3.94
C LYS A 121 -4.48 34.66 3.36
N ASP A 122 -3.40 35.32 3.78
CA ASP A 122 -2.88 36.53 3.15
C ASP A 122 -2.05 36.17 1.90
N ASP A 123 -1.97 37.08 0.94
CA ASP A 123 -1.10 36.99 -0.25
C ASP A 123 -1.25 35.71 -1.11
N TYR A 124 -2.34 34.96 -0.95
CA TYR A 124 -2.60 33.77 -1.77
C TYR A 124 -2.83 34.15 -3.23
N ASN A 125 -2.33 33.32 -4.14
CA ASN A 125 -2.49 33.50 -5.58
C ASN A 125 -2.93 32.20 -6.28
N VAL A 126 -3.23 31.16 -5.50
CA VAL A 126 -3.77 29.88 -5.99
C VAL A 126 -5.00 29.49 -5.15
N ILE A 127 -6.05 29.04 -5.82
CA ILE A 127 -7.18 28.35 -5.22
C ILE A 127 -7.19 26.91 -5.76
N ILE A 128 -7.19 25.91 -4.88
CA ILE A 128 -7.40 24.52 -5.26
C ILE A 128 -8.79 24.09 -4.81
N VAL A 129 -9.60 23.63 -5.76
CA VAL A 129 -10.96 23.14 -5.55
C VAL A 129 -10.95 21.62 -5.57
N VAL A 130 -11.43 20.99 -4.52
CA VAL A 130 -11.42 19.52 -4.32
C VAL A 130 -12.81 18.99 -4.02
N GLU A 131 -12.94 17.66 -3.84
CA GLU A 131 -14.17 17.00 -3.39
C GLU A 131 -15.38 17.41 -4.26
N ASN A 132 -15.32 17.10 -5.55
CA ASN A 132 -16.37 17.45 -6.54
C ASN A 132 -16.81 18.93 -6.58
N LYS A 133 -15.92 19.85 -6.19
CA LYS A 133 -16.13 21.30 -6.11
C LYS A 133 -16.86 21.79 -4.85
N ASP A 134 -16.95 20.96 -3.83
CA ASP A 134 -17.60 21.31 -2.57
C ASP A 134 -16.69 22.09 -1.62
N LYS A 135 -15.37 21.94 -1.74
CA LYS A 135 -14.39 22.62 -0.87
C LYS A 135 -13.24 23.23 -1.65
N SER A 136 -12.73 24.34 -1.13
CA SER A 136 -11.60 25.06 -1.70
C SER A 136 -10.54 25.38 -0.66
N PHE A 137 -9.29 25.39 -1.12
CA PHE A 137 -8.09 25.71 -0.35
C PHE A 137 -7.34 26.86 -1.01
N THR A 138 -6.89 27.82 -0.22
CA THR A 138 -6.02 28.91 -0.68
C THR A 138 -4.55 28.54 -0.46
N ALA A 139 -3.69 28.88 -1.42
CA ALA A 139 -2.26 28.57 -1.36
C ALA A 139 -1.42 29.57 -2.16
N HIS A 140 -0.10 29.47 -2.00
CA HIS A 140 0.92 30.24 -2.69
C HIS A 140 1.58 29.41 -3.78
N SER A 141 1.58 29.91 -5.01
CA SER A 141 2.16 29.24 -6.18
C SER A 141 3.62 28.87 -5.94
N ASN A 142 4.40 29.79 -5.38
CA ASN A 142 5.82 29.61 -5.16
C ASN A 142 6.12 28.43 -4.22
N VAL A 143 5.39 28.29 -3.11
CA VAL A 143 5.54 27.12 -2.22
C VAL A 143 5.14 25.82 -2.93
N LEU A 144 4.04 25.81 -3.68
CA LEU A 144 3.57 24.61 -4.39
C LEU A 144 4.57 24.13 -5.46
N ARG A 145 5.06 25.03 -6.32
CA ARG A 145 5.96 24.70 -7.45
C ARG A 145 7.26 24.06 -6.99
N TYR A 146 7.85 24.55 -5.89
CA TYR A 146 9.11 24.03 -5.36
C TYR A 146 8.97 22.72 -4.59
N ARG A 147 7.76 22.41 -4.12
CA ARG A 147 7.50 21.20 -3.31
C ARG A 147 6.95 20.05 -4.14
N SER A 148 6.47 20.32 -5.36
CA SER A 148 5.83 19.36 -6.24
C SER A 148 6.03 19.73 -7.70
N SER A 149 6.65 18.82 -8.46
CA SER A 149 6.77 18.95 -9.90
C SER A 149 5.42 18.90 -10.62
N TYR A 150 4.42 18.22 -10.05
CA TYR A 150 3.04 18.29 -10.52
C TYR A 150 2.53 19.73 -10.49
N PHE A 151 2.61 20.39 -9.32
CA PHE A 151 2.15 21.78 -9.21
C PHE A 151 2.99 22.75 -10.04
N CYS A 152 4.28 22.48 -10.24
CA CYS A 152 5.11 23.26 -11.16
C CYS A 152 4.53 23.27 -12.57
N LYS A 153 4.31 22.08 -13.15
CA LYS A 153 3.75 21.92 -14.51
C LYS A 153 2.32 22.45 -14.59
N GLU A 154 1.49 22.17 -13.59
CA GLU A 154 0.08 22.56 -13.58
C GLU A 154 -0.06 24.10 -13.56
N LEU A 155 0.69 24.78 -12.68
CA LEU A 155 0.62 26.23 -12.53
C LEU A 155 1.22 27.01 -13.70
N GLU A 156 2.16 26.43 -14.44
CA GLU A 156 2.70 27.02 -15.68
C GLU A 156 1.64 27.11 -16.79
N ASN A 157 0.73 26.14 -16.84
CA ASN A 157 -0.29 26.06 -17.88
C ASN A 157 -1.57 26.86 -17.55
N ILE A 158 -1.81 27.16 -16.27
CA ILE A 158 -3.01 27.87 -15.83
C ILE A 158 -2.84 29.38 -15.95
N GLN A 159 -3.79 30.01 -16.64
CA GLN A 159 -3.92 31.47 -16.70
C GLN A 159 -4.60 32.01 -15.43
N PRO A 160 -4.09 33.10 -14.84
CA PRO A 160 -4.74 33.73 -13.70
C PRO A 160 -6.03 34.45 -14.12
N ASN A 161 -6.93 34.66 -13.16
CA ASN A 161 -8.12 35.49 -13.33
C ASN A 161 -7.81 36.99 -13.17
N GLU A 162 -8.85 37.84 -13.23
CA GLU A 162 -8.77 39.30 -13.09
C GLU A 162 -8.10 39.76 -11.77
N ASN A 163 -8.14 38.94 -10.72
CA ASN A 163 -7.51 39.21 -9.43
C ASN A 163 -6.11 38.58 -9.31
N ASN A 164 -5.50 38.16 -10.42
CA ASN A 164 -4.21 37.44 -10.46
C ASN A 164 -4.21 36.08 -9.72
N VAL A 165 -5.38 35.44 -9.56
CA VAL A 165 -5.52 34.15 -8.87
C VAL A 165 -5.67 33.00 -9.88
N LYS A 166 -4.86 31.95 -9.73
CA LYS A 166 -4.94 30.71 -10.52
C LYS A 166 -5.84 29.69 -9.82
N THR A 167 -6.68 28.95 -10.56
CA THR A 167 -7.58 27.93 -9.99
C THR A 167 -7.24 26.53 -10.52
N ILE A 168 -6.99 25.59 -9.61
CA ILE A 168 -6.76 24.17 -9.90
C ILE A 168 -8.01 23.37 -9.46
N ILE A 169 -8.47 22.42 -10.27
CA ILE A 169 -9.63 21.57 -9.95
C ILE A 169 -9.17 20.12 -9.80
N LYS A 170 -9.38 19.54 -8.61
CA LYS A 170 -9.03 18.16 -8.24
C LYS A 170 -10.20 17.45 -7.56
N SER A 171 -11.23 17.15 -8.36
CA SER A 171 -12.50 16.61 -7.87
C SER A 171 -12.39 15.23 -7.20
N SER A 172 -11.41 14.41 -7.58
CA SER A 172 -11.20 13.04 -7.10
C SER A 172 -10.62 12.96 -5.69
N VAL A 173 -9.98 14.02 -5.20
CA VAL A 173 -9.31 14.04 -3.89
C VAL A 173 -10.26 14.58 -2.84
N SER A 174 -10.38 13.89 -1.70
CA SER A 174 -11.17 14.37 -0.57
C SER A 174 -10.50 15.56 0.10
N ALA A 175 -11.28 16.48 0.69
CA ALA A 175 -10.69 17.63 1.37
C ALA A 175 -9.85 17.24 2.59
N GLN A 176 -10.16 16.13 3.26
CA GLN A 176 -9.37 15.65 4.40
C GLN A 176 -7.97 15.20 3.93
N ILE A 177 -7.88 14.45 2.83
CA ILE A 177 -6.59 14.04 2.25
C ILE A 177 -5.83 15.27 1.77
N PHE A 178 -6.50 16.17 1.07
CA PHE A 178 -5.84 17.36 0.53
C PHE A 178 -5.31 18.30 1.62
N ASP A 179 -6.02 18.44 2.74
CA ASP A 179 -5.54 19.19 3.91
C ASP A 179 -4.21 18.62 4.46
N VAL A 180 -4.09 17.30 4.53
CA VAL A 180 -2.84 16.63 4.94
C VAL A 180 -1.73 16.87 3.91
N ILE A 181 -2.03 16.75 2.61
CA ILE A 181 -1.08 17.04 1.52
C ILE A 181 -0.58 18.48 1.61
N LEU A 182 -1.46 19.44 1.85
CA LEU A 182 -1.09 20.86 1.92
C LEU A 182 -0.24 21.15 3.15
N LYS A 183 -0.58 20.58 4.31
CA LYS A 183 0.25 20.65 5.52
C LYS A 183 1.63 20.01 5.33
N TYR A 184 1.72 18.91 4.58
CA TYR A 184 3.01 18.33 4.20
C TYR A 184 3.81 19.25 3.27
N ILE A 185 3.16 19.86 2.29
CA ILE A 185 3.82 20.78 1.36
C ILE A 185 4.44 21.97 2.12
N TYR A 186 3.70 22.58 3.04
CA TYR A 186 4.16 23.75 3.79
C TYR A 186 5.07 23.41 4.97
N GLY A 187 4.65 22.46 5.80
CA GLY A 187 5.32 22.14 7.07
C GLY A 187 6.22 20.91 7.01
N GLY A 188 6.13 20.07 5.98
CA GLY A 188 6.85 18.80 5.92
C GLY A 188 6.45 17.84 7.05
N ILE A 189 5.23 17.94 7.58
CA ILE A 189 4.74 17.08 8.67
C ILE A 189 3.46 16.39 8.21
N VAL A 190 3.38 15.07 8.43
CA VAL A 190 2.15 14.28 8.26
C VAL A 190 1.85 13.56 9.58
N ASN A 191 0.68 13.81 10.16
CA ASN A 191 0.23 13.11 11.36
C ASN A 191 -0.70 11.95 10.97
N LEU A 192 -0.29 10.72 11.34
CA LEU A 192 -1.01 9.48 11.11
C LEU A 192 -1.54 8.86 12.42
N GLU A 193 -1.56 9.63 13.52
CA GLU A 193 -2.13 9.15 14.78
C GLU A 193 -3.64 8.99 14.72
N ASN A 194 -4.15 7.82 15.12
CA ASN A 194 -5.58 7.47 15.10
C ASN A 194 -6.24 7.58 13.72
N VAL A 195 -5.44 7.47 12.65
CA VAL A 195 -5.91 7.50 11.27
C VAL A 195 -6.18 6.07 10.80
N GLU A 196 -7.32 5.86 10.14
CA GLU A 196 -7.66 4.56 9.57
C GLU A 196 -6.70 4.16 8.45
N THR A 197 -6.35 2.87 8.35
CA THR A 197 -5.44 2.36 7.34
C THR A 197 -5.89 2.68 5.91
N ARG A 198 -7.20 2.68 5.65
CA ARG A 198 -7.76 3.06 4.35
C ARG A 198 -7.40 4.51 3.99
N PHE A 199 -7.49 5.42 4.95
CA PHE A 199 -7.10 6.81 4.74
C PHE A 199 -5.60 6.93 4.43
N ILE A 200 -4.74 6.17 5.12
CA ILE A 200 -3.30 6.16 4.85
C ILE A 200 -3.02 5.69 3.42
N PHE A 201 -3.72 4.64 2.98
CA PHE A 201 -3.64 4.16 1.59
C PHE A 201 -4.10 5.21 0.59
N ASP A 202 -5.26 5.84 0.80
CA ASP A 202 -5.75 6.89 -0.11
C ASP A 202 -4.85 8.14 -0.10
N LEU A 203 -4.24 8.48 1.03
CA LEU A 203 -3.22 9.54 1.14
C LEU A 203 -1.96 9.20 0.34
N MET A 204 -1.53 7.93 0.35
CA MET A 204 -0.41 7.44 -0.46
C MET A 204 -0.70 7.60 -1.96
N LEU A 205 -1.92 7.29 -2.40
CA LEU A 205 -2.34 7.49 -3.80
C LEU A 205 -2.32 8.97 -4.18
N ALA A 206 -2.90 9.84 -3.34
CA ALA A 206 -2.89 11.28 -3.58
C ALA A 206 -1.46 11.85 -3.60
N ALA A 207 -0.59 11.40 -2.69
CA ALA A 207 0.81 11.81 -2.69
C ALA A 207 1.52 11.45 -4.01
N ASN A 208 1.23 10.28 -4.57
CA ASN A 208 1.73 9.89 -5.89
C ASN A 208 1.17 10.76 -7.02
N GLU A 209 -0.14 11.04 -7.01
CA GLU A 209 -0.81 11.92 -7.98
C GLU A 209 -0.16 13.32 -8.01
N PHE A 210 0.20 13.86 -6.84
CA PHE A 210 0.88 15.15 -6.71
C PHE A 210 2.41 15.07 -6.86
N GLU A 211 2.95 13.96 -7.37
CA GLU A 211 4.38 13.71 -7.59
C GLU A 211 5.25 13.92 -6.32
N LEU A 212 4.71 13.63 -5.13
CA LEU A 212 5.37 13.80 -3.82
C LEU A 212 6.15 12.54 -3.39
N LYS A 213 7.13 12.13 -4.22
CA LYS A 213 7.84 10.84 -4.13
C LYS A 213 8.33 10.44 -2.73
N GLU A 214 8.90 11.38 -1.96
CA GLU A 214 9.40 11.10 -0.61
C GLU A 214 8.28 10.69 0.35
N LEU A 215 7.14 11.39 0.29
CA LEU A 215 5.97 11.06 1.10
C LEU A 215 5.37 9.73 0.66
N THR A 216 5.20 9.52 -0.64
CA THR A 216 4.69 8.27 -1.22
C THR A 216 5.49 7.06 -0.73
N ASN A 217 6.82 7.09 -0.90
CA ASN A 217 7.70 6.00 -0.48
C ASN A 217 7.61 5.75 1.04
N LYS A 218 7.49 6.81 1.86
CA LYS A 218 7.41 6.66 3.31
C LYS A 218 6.08 6.04 3.74
N LEU A 219 4.99 6.38 3.07
CA LEU A 219 3.67 5.81 3.31
C LEU A 219 3.60 4.34 2.85
N GLU A 220 4.18 3.99 1.70
CA GLU A 220 4.32 2.59 1.26
C GLU A 220 5.01 1.73 2.31
N THR A 221 6.20 2.14 2.75
CA THR A 221 6.97 1.42 3.77
C THR A 221 6.18 1.30 5.08
N HIS A 222 5.51 2.37 5.51
CA HIS A 222 4.69 2.33 6.71
C HIS A 222 3.53 1.32 6.62
N LEU A 223 2.83 1.27 5.48
CA LEU A 223 1.77 0.30 5.23
C LEU A 223 2.31 -1.14 5.26
N ILE A 224 3.44 -1.39 4.62
CA ILE A 224 4.07 -2.72 4.58
C ILE A 224 4.49 -3.17 5.98
N GLU A 225 5.17 -2.31 6.73
CA GLU A 225 5.75 -2.65 8.04
C GLU A 225 4.69 -2.79 9.14
N THR A 226 3.62 -1.99 9.10
CA THR A 226 2.68 -1.87 10.23
C THR A 226 1.26 -2.34 9.92
N GLN A 227 0.89 -2.49 8.64
CA GLN A 227 -0.49 -2.77 8.22
C GLN A 227 -0.61 -4.02 7.34
N ALA A 228 0.32 -4.97 7.49
CA ALA A 228 0.37 -6.19 6.67
C ALA A 228 -0.94 -7.01 6.69
N SER A 229 -1.67 -7.05 7.81
CA SER A 229 -2.96 -7.74 7.91
C SER A 229 -4.05 -7.07 7.07
N TRP A 230 -4.11 -5.75 7.10
CA TRP A 230 -5.02 -4.96 6.26
C TRP A 230 -4.67 -5.14 4.78
N LEU A 231 -3.38 -5.08 4.43
CA LEU A 231 -2.93 -5.31 3.05
C LEU A 231 -3.34 -6.69 2.52
N LYS A 232 -3.27 -7.73 3.34
CA LYS A 232 -3.74 -9.09 2.98
C LYS A 232 -5.27 -9.15 2.84
N THR A 233 -6.01 -8.44 3.68
CA THR A 233 -7.47 -8.43 3.65
C THR A 233 -8.00 -7.77 2.37
N TYR A 234 -7.37 -6.68 1.92
CA TYR A 234 -7.77 -5.92 0.74
C TYR A 234 -6.85 -6.16 -0.47
N PHE A 235 -6.23 -7.34 -0.55
CA PHE A 235 -5.12 -7.62 -1.46
C PHE A 235 -5.46 -7.34 -2.92
N SER A 236 -6.58 -7.87 -3.43
CA SER A 236 -6.96 -7.67 -4.84
C SER A 236 -7.16 -6.19 -5.20
N LEU A 237 -7.82 -5.43 -4.32
CA LEU A 237 -8.03 -4.00 -4.49
C LEU A 237 -6.70 -3.26 -4.57
N ILE A 238 -5.79 -3.53 -3.62
CA ILE A 238 -4.47 -2.89 -3.57
C ILE A 238 -3.68 -3.23 -4.82
N TYR A 239 -3.62 -4.51 -5.18
CA TYR A 239 -2.88 -5.01 -6.33
C TYR A 239 -3.36 -4.37 -7.63
N ARG A 240 -4.68 -4.28 -7.85
CA ARG A 240 -5.23 -3.55 -9.00
C ARG A 240 -4.83 -2.08 -9.00
N THR A 241 -4.94 -1.41 -7.85
CA THR A 241 -4.64 0.02 -7.74
C THR A 241 -3.19 0.32 -8.06
N ILE A 242 -2.22 -0.42 -7.50
CA ILE A 242 -0.80 -0.15 -7.72
C ILE A 242 -0.35 -0.37 -9.18
N PHE A 243 -1.04 -1.20 -9.95
CA PHE A 243 -0.74 -1.43 -11.36
C PHE A 243 -1.48 -0.48 -12.31
N ASN A 244 -2.55 0.17 -11.83
CA ASN A 244 -3.21 1.28 -12.54
C ASN A 244 -2.42 2.58 -12.38
N GLU A 245 -1.90 2.81 -11.18
CA GLU A 245 -1.20 4.01 -10.79
C GLU A 245 0.30 3.76 -10.85
N ASN A 246 1.00 4.34 -11.82
CA ASN A 246 2.45 4.15 -11.95
C ASN A 246 3.19 4.60 -10.66
N ASN A 247 4.28 3.91 -10.29
CA ASN A 247 5.28 4.30 -9.27
C ASN A 247 5.11 3.80 -7.81
N PHE A 248 4.59 2.60 -7.57
CA PHE A 248 4.57 1.97 -6.23
C PHE A 248 5.50 0.75 -6.11
N GLU A 249 6.79 0.94 -6.38
CA GLU A 249 7.76 -0.18 -6.50
C GLU A 249 7.88 -1.02 -5.21
N ASN A 250 7.83 -0.41 -4.03
CA ASN A 250 7.97 -1.14 -2.77
C ASN A 250 6.74 -2.02 -2.52
N LEU A 251 5.54 -1.45 -2.71
CA LEU A 251 4.29 -2.18 -2.51
C LEU A 251 4.05 -3.21 -3.62
N GLU A 252 4.46 -2.93 -4.85
CA GLU A 252 4.48 -3.89 -5.96
C GLU A 252 5.37 -5.09 -5.62
N ASN A 253 6.61 -4.86 -5.22
CA ASN A 253 7.52 -5.95 -4.85
C ASN A 253 6.97 -6.78 -3.68
N TYR A 254 6.49 -6.13 -2.62
CA TYR A 254 5.87 -6.79 -1.47
C TYR A 254 4.68 -7.67 -1.89
N CYS A 255 3.78 -7.14 -2.72
CA CYS A 255 2.63 -7.89 -3.21
C CYS A 255 3.07 -9.05 -4.12
N ASN A 256 3.95 -8.80 -5.08
CA ASN A 256 4.42 -9.80 -6.03
C ASN A 256 5.10 -10.98 -5.32
N ASP A 257 5.85 -10.74 -4.24
CA ASP A 257 6.46 -11.79 -3.44
C ASP A 257 5.43 -12.66 -2.69
N ILE A 258 4.27 -12.09 -2.34
CA ILE A 258 3.13 -12.83 -1.79
C ILE A 258 2.45 -13.65 -2.89
N VAL A 259 2.14 -13.03 -4.03
CA VAL A 259 1.46 -13.72 -5.14
C VAL A 259 2.33 -14.84 -5.71
N ALA A 260 3.64 -14.68 -5.76
CA ALA A 260 4.55 -15.74 -6.19
C ALA A 260 4.32 -17.02 -5.39
N LYS A 261 4.22 -16.92 -4.05
CA LYS A 261 4.02 -18.06 -3.13
C LYS A 261 2.58 -18.52 -3.02
N HIS A 262 1.62 -17.61 -3.17
CA HIS A 262 0.19 -17.84 -2.97
C HIS A 262 -0.63 -17.24 -4.12
N PRO A 263 -0.47 -17.73 -5.36
CA PRO A 263 -1.05 -17.08 -6.54
C PRO A 263 -2.58 -17.00 -6.51
N ASN A 264 -3.23 -17.97 -5.86
CA ASN A 264 -4.67 -18.04 -5.69
C ASN A 264 -5.27 -16.79 -5.02
N ILE A 265 -4.50 -16.02 -4.23
CA ILE A 265 -5.00 -14.77 -3.62
C ILE A 265 -5.45 -13.73 -4.65
N ILE A 266 -4.88 -13.80 -5.87
CA ILE A 266 -5.26 -12.94 -7.00
C ILE A 266 -6.05 -13.72 -8.03
N PHE A 267 -5.56 -14.88 -8.46
CA PHE A 267 -6.17 -15.64 -9.56
C PHE A 267 -7.59 -16.12 -9.23
N ASP A 268 -7.84 -16.55 -7.99
CA ASP A 268 -9.17 -17.02 -7.56
C ASP A 268 -10.07 -15.85 -7.10
N SER A 269 -9.58 -14.60 -7.15
CA SER A 269 -10.37 -13.43 -6.75
C SER A 269 -11.57 -13.23 -7.68
N SER A 270 -12.71 -12.84 -7.10
CA SER A 270 -13.93 -12.55 -7.88
C SER A 270 -13.75 -11.42 -8.89
N ASP A 271 -12.82 -10.51 -8.64
CA ASP A 271 -12.52 -9.35 -9.50
C ASP A 271 -11.22 -9.51 -10.30
N PHE A 272 -10.69 -10.74 -10.44
CA PHE A 272 -9.50 -11.04 -11.25
C PHE A 272 -9.58 -10.47 -12.68
N THR A 273 -10.76 -10.54 -13.30
CA THR A 273 -11.01 -10.02 -14.65
C THR A 273 -10.90 -8.50 -14.74
N SER A 274 -10.86 -7.79 -13.61
CA SER A 274 -10.66 -6.33 -13.57
C SER A 274 -9.21 -5.93 -13.37
N LEU A 275 -8.26 -6.88 -13.38
CA LEU A 275 -6.84 -6.57 -13.28
C LEU A 275 -6.34 -5.83 -14.54
N PRO A 276 -5.44 -4.85 -14.39
CA PRO A 276 -4.79 -4.20 -15.53
C PRO A 276 -3.87 -5.20 -16.26
N GLU A 277 -3.70 -5.03 -17.58
CA GLU A 277 -2.81 -5.90 -18.37
C GLU A 277 -1.37 -5.88 -17.82
N SER A 278 -0.91 -4.72 -17.35
CA SER A 278 0.41 -4.55 -16.71
C SER A 278 0.61 -5.48 -15.52
N ALA A 279 -0.43 -5.69 -14.71
CA ALA A 279 -0.41 -6.58 -13.55
C ALA A 279 -0.27 -8.05 -13.98
N LEU A 280 -1.00 -8.46 -15.01
CA LEU A 280 -0.89 -9.82 -15.58
C LEU A 280 0.49 -10.04 -16.18
N VAL A 281 1.00 -9.08 -16.96
CA VAL A 281 2.34 -9.15 -17.54
C VAL A 281 3.41 -9.27 -16.45
N SER A 282 3.28 -8.52 -15.35
CA SER A 282 4.20 -8.61 -14.21
C SER A 282 4.19 -10.01 -13.59
N LEU A 283 3.00 -10.58 -13.35
CA LEU A 283 2.85 -11.96 -12.85
C LEU A 283 3.42 -12.99 -13.83
N LEU A 284 3.14 -12.84 -15.12
CA LEU A 284 3.53 -13.85 -16.11
C LEU A 284 5.05 -13.90 -16.35
N LYS A 285 5.75 -12.77 -16.16
CA LYS A 285 7.22 -12.70 -16.23
C LYS A 285 7.92 -13.47 -15.12
N ARG A 286 7.25 -13.76 -14.00
CA ARG A 286 7.86 -14.43 -12.85
C ARG A 286 8.06 -15.93 -13.09
N ASP A 287 9.29 -16.39 -12.88
CA ASP A 287 9.66 -17.81 -12.92
C ASP A 287 9.40 -18.54 -11.59
N ASP A 288 9.24 -17.80 -10.49
CA ASP A 288 8.99 -18.33 -9.15
C ASP A 288 7.50 -18.41 -8.78
N LEU A 289 6.61 -18.09 -9.72
CA LEU A 289 5.15 -18.15 -9.55
C LEU A 289 4.68 -19.60 -9.37
N GLN A 290 4.18 -19.91 -8.17
CA GLN A 290 3.80 -21.26 -7.71
C GLN A 290 2.46 -21.74 -8.27
N MET A 291 2.30 -21.83 -9.59
CA MET A 291 1.07 -22.27 -10.24
C MET A 291 1.34 -23.08 -11.51
N GLU A 292 0.53 -24.11 -11.74
CA GLU A 292 0.57 -24.92 -12.96
C GLU A 292 0.31 -24.07 -14.20
N GLU A 293 1.11 -24.26 -15.25
CA GLU A 293 1.03 -23.46 -16.48
C GLU A 293 -0.35 -23.54 -17.14
N VAL A 294 -1.01 -24.70 -17.09
CA VAL A 294 -2.35 -24.89 -17.66
C VAL A 294 -3.40 -24.04 -16.95
N LYS A 295 -3.29 -23.87 -15.62
CA LYS A 295 -4.20 -23.01 -14.84
C LYS A 295 -3.98 -21.55 -15.20
N ILE A 296 -2.72 -21.14 -15.36
CA ILE A 296 -2.37 -19.80 -15.81
C ILE A 296 -2.99 -19.53 -17.18
N TRP A 297 -2.87 -20.47 -18.12
CA TRP A 297 -3.53 -20.35 -19.42
C TRP A 297 -5.05 -20.17 -19.32
N ASP A 298 -5.73 -21.01 -18.53
CA ASP A 298 -7.17 -20.91 -18.31
C ASP A 298 -7.57 -19.51 -17.78
N TYR A 299 -6.81 -18.98 -16.83
CA TYR A 299 -7.03 -17.63 -16.28
C TYR A 299 -6.78 -16.53 -17.31
N ILE A 300 -5.72 -16.62 -18.11
CA ILE A 300 -5.40 -15.62 -19.14
C ILE A 300 -6.48 -15.61 -20.23
N ILE A 301 -6.99 -16.77 -20.65
CA ILE A 301 -8.11 -16.86 -21.58
C ILE A 301 -9.39 -16.27 -20.97
N LYS A 302 -9.70 -16.61 -19.71
CA LYS A 302 -10.84 -16.03 -18.98
C LYS A 302 -10.76 -14.51 -18.91
N TRP A 303 -9.59 -13.96 -18.58
CA TRP A 303 -9.34 -12.52 -18.56
C TRP A 303 -9.51 -11.91 -19.96
N GLY A 304 -8.87 -12.48 -20.98
CA GLY A 304 -8.94 -11.96 -22.35
C GLY A 304 -10.36 -11.95 -22.91
N ILE A 305 -11.17 -12.97 -22.63
CA ILE A 305 -12.59 -13.00 -23.02
C ILE A 305 -13.38 -11.94 -22.27
N SER A 306 -13.14 -11.75 -20.96
CA SER A 306 -13.86 -10.76 -20.16
C SER A 306 -13.63 -9.31 -20.61
N GLN A 307 -12.47 -9.01 -21.20
CA GLN A 307 -12.19 -7.68 -21.78
C GLN A 307 -12.95 -7.43 -23.09
N ASN A 308 -13.53 -8.48 -23.69
CA ASN A 308 -14.17 -8.44 -25.00
C ASN A 308 -15.60 -8.99 -24.91
N PRO A 309 -16.55 -8.23 -24.30
CA PRO A 309 -17.89 -8.72 -24.02
C PRO A 309 -18.74 -9.02 -25.27
N THR A 310 -18.28 -8.63 -26.46
CA THR A 310 -18.93 -8.93 -27.74
C THR A 310 -18.57 -10.32 -28.29
N LEU A 311 -17.61 -11.03 -27.69
CA LEU A 311 -17.24 -12.38 -28.11
C LEU A 311 -18.36 -13.39 -27.80
N PRO A 312 -18.67 -14.32 -28.72
CA PRO A 312 -19.64 -15.38 -28.46
C PRO A 312 -19.21 -16.25 -27.28
N THR A 313 -20.18 -16.71 -26.50
CA THR A 313 -19.91 -17.61 -25.36
C THR A 313 -19.43 -18.98 -25.82
N ASN A 314 -20.01 -19.52 -26.91
CA ASN A 314 -19.61 -20.80 -27.47
C ASN A 314 -18.44 -20.61 -28.47
N LEU A 315 -17.34 -21.31 -28.22
CA LEU A 315 -16.13 -21.24 -29.06
C LEU A 315 -16.37 -21.71 -30.50
N GLU A 316 -17.33 -22.61 -30.73
CA GLU A 316 -17.68 -23.09 -32.08
C GLU A 316 -18.23 -21.98 -32.99
N GLU A 317 -18.82 -20.94 -32.39
CA GLU A 317 -19.38 -19.79 -33.11
C GLU A 317 -18.31 -18.74 -33.46
N TRP A 318 -17.04 -18.97 -33.08
CA TRP A 318 -16.01 -17.96 -33.24
C TRP A 318 -15.54 -17.80 -34.69
N SER A 319 -15.74 -16.58 -35.20
CA SER A 319 -15.20 -16.13 -36.48
C SER A 319 -13.68 -15.91 -36.40
N LYS A 320 -13.02 -15.73 -37.55
CA LYS A 320 -11.59 -15.34 -37.58
C LYS A 320 -11.33 -14.00 -36.89
N GLU A 321 -12.28 -13.08 -36.98
CA GLU A 321 -12.20 -11.76 -36.34
C GLU A 321 -12.26 -11.89 -34.81
N ASN A 322 -13.12 -12.76 -34.28
CA ASN A 322 -13.20 -13.03 -32.85
C ASN A 322 -11.85 -13.50 -32.27
N PHE A 323 -11.16 -14.41 -32.97
CA PHE A 323 -9.82 -14.84 -32.58
C PHE A 323 -8.78 -13.72 -32.70
N LEU A 324 -8.90 -12.84 -33.69
CA LEU A 324 -7.99 -11.70 -33.85
C LEU A 324 -8.17 -10.67 -32.73
N THR A 325 -9.41 -10.41 -32.31
CA THR A 325 -9.73 -9.57 -31.16
C THR A 325 -9.07 -10.11 -29.89
N LEU A 326 -9.29 -11.39 -29.57
CA LEU A 326 -8.65 -12.01 -28.40
C LEU A 326 -7.12 -11.99 -28.49
N LYS A 327 -6.56 -12.29 -29.67
CA LYS A 327 -5.12 -12.23 -29.91
C LYS A 327 -4.54 -10.85 -29.61
N THR A 328 -5.25 -9.80 -30.02
CA THR A 328 -4.82 -8.41 -29.83
C THR A 328 -4.85 -8.03 -28.36
N THR A 329 -5.91 -8.41 -27.64
CA THR A 329 -6.02 -8.21 -26.18
C THR A 329 -4.95 -8.94 -25.39
N LEU A 330 -4.56 -10.15 -25.82
CA LEU A 330 -3.57 -10.97 -25.10
C LEU A 330 -2.14 -10.82 -25.64
N GLN A 331 -1.88 -9.85 -26.51
CA GLN A 331 -0.62 -9.77 -27.26
C GLN A 331 0.63 -9.72 -26.38
N GLN A 332 0.57 -9.07 -25.21
CA GLN A 332 1.70 -8.99 -24.27
C GLN A 332 1.79 -10.22 -23.37
N CYS A 333 0.67 -10.92 -23.16
CA CYS A 333 0.59 -12.10 -22.30
C CYS A 333 1.01 -13.38 -23.02
N LEU A 334 0.60 -13.55 -24.28
CA LEU A 334 0.83 -14.79 -25.05
C LEU A 334 2.32 -15.20 -25.15
N PRO A 335 3.29 -14.28 -25.34
CA PRO A 335 4.72 -14.63 -25.36
C PRO A 335 5.27 -15.09 -24.01
N LEU A 336 4.56 -14.83 -22.90
CA LEU A 336 4.99 -15.13 -21.53
C LEU A 336 4.45 -16.49 -21.03
N ILE A 337 3.68 -17.21 -21.85
CA ILE A 337 3.19 -18.55 -21.53
C ILE A 337 4.26 -19.60 -21.88
N ARG A 338 4.45 -20.55 -20.97
CA ARG A 338 5.47 -21.60 -21.05
C ARG A 338 4.94 -22.84 -21.76
N TYR A 339 4.53 -22.69 -23.02
CA TYR A 339 3.84 -23.73 -23.81
C TYR A 339 4.58 -25.08 -23.86
N PHE A 340 5.92 -25.05 -23.89
CA PHE A 340 6.76 -26.25 -23.98
C PHE A 340 6.81 -27.07 -22.68
N HIS A 341 6.22 -26.56 -21.60
CA HIS A 341 6.11 -27.25 -20.30
C HIS A 341 4.71 -27.80 -20.04
N LEU A 342 3.79 -27.66 -20.99
CA LEU A 342 2.47 -28.29 -20.94
C LEU A 342 2.54 -29.73 -21.44
N SER A 343 1.76 -30.61 -20.83
CA SER A 343 1.58 -31.98 -21.31
C SER A 343 0.82 -32.04 -22.63
N ASN A 344 0.96 -33.15 -23.35
CA ASN A 344 0.26 -33.37 -24.62
C ASN A 344 -1.26 -33.22 -24.45
N ALA A 345 -1.84 -33.78 -23.38
CA ALA A 345 -3.26 -33.69 -23.09
C ALA A 345 -3.70 -32.22 -22.92
N GLU A 346 -2.96 -31.43 -22.13
CA GLU A 346 -3.26 -30.01 -21.91
C GLU A 346 -3.15 -29.20 -23.21
N ILE A 347 -2.17 -29.50 -24.08
CA ILE A 347 -2.07 -28.83 -25.38
C ILE A 347 -3.26 -29.16 -26.29
N PHE A 348 -3.70 -30.42 -26.33
CA PHE A 348 -4.85 -30.81 -27.13
C PHE A 348 -6.17 -30.25 -26.57
N ASP A 349 -6.36 -30.31 -25.26
CA ASP A 349 -7.63 -29.97 -24.63
C ASP A 349 -7.79 -28.45 -24.42
N LYS A 350 -6.70 -27.74 -24.08
CA LYS A 350 -6.74 -26.33 -23.66
C LYS A 350 -6.16 -25.36 -24.67
N ILE A 351 -5.07 -25.71 -25.35
CA ILE A 351 -4.39 -24.78 -26.28
C ILE A 351 -4.95 -24.88 -27.70
N THR A 352 -5.16 -26.10 -28.21
CA THR A 352 -5.63 -26.36 -29.57
C THR A 352 -6.91 -25.62 -29.95
N PRO A 353 -7.93 -25.50 -29.08
CA PRO A 353 -9.15 -24.75 -29.39
C PRO A 353 -8.87 -23.27 -29.73
N TYR A 354 -7.82 -22.70 -29.16
CA TYR A 354 -7.42 -21.30 -29.34
C TYR A 354 -6.22 -21.11 -30.27
N LYS A 355 -5.70 -22.16 -30.95
CA LYS A 355 -4.47 -22.10 -31.76
C LYS A 355 -4.39 -20.93 -32.78
N LYS A 356 -5.53 -20.38 -33.20
CA LYS A 356 -5.62 -19.23 -34.12
C LYS A 356 -5.08 -17.93 -33.51
N ILE A 357 -5.00 -17.81 -32.18
CA ILE A 357 -4.42 -16.63 -31.51
C ILE A 357 -2.89 -16.70 -31.44
N LEU A 358 -2.31 -17.88 -31.65
CA LEU A 358 -0.86 -18.08 -31.61
C LEU A 358 -0.23 -17.73 -32.96
N ASP A 359 1.05 -17.36 -32.93
CA ASP A 359 1.81 -17.18 -34.16
C ASP A 359 2.05 -18.52 -34.87
N LYS A 360 1.99 -18.51 -36.20
CA LYS A 360 2.10 -19.73 -37.02
C LYS A 360 3.39 -20.51 -36.73
N GLN A 361 4.50 -19.79 -36.51
CA GLN A 361 5.78 -20.42 -36.19
C GLN A 361 5.78 -21.03 -34.78
N LEU A 362 5.22 -20.34 -33.79
CA LEU A 362 5.06 -20.86 -32.44
C LEU A 362 4.20 -22.14 -32.43
N TRP A 363 3.05 -22.12 -33.09
CA TRP A 363 2.20 -23.31 -33.19
C TRP A 363 2.92 -24.49 -33.86
N LYS A 364 3.66 -24.24 -34.94
CA LYS A 364 4.47 -25.26 -35.60
C LYS A 364 5.52 -25.86 -34.65
N ASP A 365 6.19 -25.02 -33.88
CA ASP A 365 7.22 -25.44 -32.93
C ASP A 365 6.64 -26.24 -31.76
N ILE A 366 5.47 -25.87 -31.24
CA ILE A 366 4.73 -26.64 -30.22
C ILE A 366 4.42 -28.05 -30.74
N ILE A 367 3.82 -28.16 -31.94
CA ILE A 367 3.50 -29.46 -32.54
C ILE A 367 4.76 -30.28 -32.84
N GLN A 368 5.84 -29.64 -33.26
CA GLN A 368 7.11 -30.33 -33.48
C GLN A 368 7.67 -30.88 -32.17
N HIS A 369 7.62 -30.10 -31.09
CA HIS A 369 8.12 -30.51 -29.78
C HIS A 369 7.35 -31.71 -29.22
N LEU A 370 6.03 -31.76 -29.45
CA LEU A 370 5.18 -32.91 -29.10
C LEU A 370 5.60 -34.21 -29.82
N ALA A 371 6.06 -34.10 -31.07
CA ALA A 371 6.38 -35.25 -31.91
C ALA A 371 7.85 -35.68 -31.83
N ALA A 372 8.77 -34.74 -31.54
CA ALA A 372 10.20 -34.97 -31.50
C ALA A 372 10.89 -33.96 -30.57
N LEU A 373 10.99 -34.31 -29.29
CA LEU A 373 11.58 -33.48 -28.22
C LEU A 373 13.01 -33.00 -28.52
N ASP A 374 13.81 -33.83 -29.18
CA ASP A 374 15.23 -33.57 -29.45
C ASP A 374 15.48 -32.59 -30.61
N ARG A 375 14.43 -32.19 -31.35
CA ARG A 375 14.59 -31.28 -32.48
C ARG A 375 14.61 -29.83 -32.03
N PRO A 376 15.55 -29.01 -32.52
CA PRO A 376 15.57 -27.59 -32.20
C PRO A 376 14.32 -26.89 -32.72
N VAL A 377 13.76 -26.01 -31.89
CA VAL A 377 12.65 -25.10 -32.23
C VAL A 377 13.19 -23.69 -32.45
N LYS A 378 12.46 -22.87 -33.22
CA LYS A 378 12.86 -21.47 -33.49
C LYS A 378 12.32 -20.50 -32.44
N SER A 379 11.23 -20.87 -31.80
CA SER A 379 10.57 -20.10 -30.75
C SER A 379 11.42 -20.07 -29.48
N ILE A 380 11.33 -18.98 -28.73
CA ILE A 380 11.99 -18.84 -27.43
C ILE A 380 11.32 -19.81 -26.45
N ILE A 381 12.12 -20.67 -25.81
CA ILE A 381 11.65 -21.54 -24.73
C ILE A 381 11.91 -20.81 -23.41
N LEU A 382 10.84 -20.44 -22.71
CA LEU A 382 10.93 -19.90 -21.35
C LEU A 382 11.22 -21.04 -20.35
N PRO A 383 11.93 -20.77 -19.25
CA PRO A 383 12.13 -21.75 -18.19
C PRO A 383 10.78 -22.13 -17.56
N ALA A 384 10.68 -23.37 -17.07
CA ALA A 384 9.51 -23.82 -16.32
C ALA A 384 9.33 -22.93 -15.08
N ARG A 385 8.07 -22.55 -14.76
CA ARG A 385 7.79 -21.94 -13.46
C ARG A 385 8.10 -22.97 -12.39
N SER A 386 8.84 -22.56 -11.37
CA SER A 386 9.06 -23.38 -10.20
C SER A 386 7.73 -23.52 -9.47
N ALA A 387 6.96 -24.55 -9.76
CA ALA A 387 6.08 -25.11 -8.76
C ALA A 387 6.99 -25.88 -7.81
N LEU A 388 7.42 -25.26 -6.71
CA LEU A 388 7.73 -26.01 -5.51
C LEU A 388 6.47 -26.83 -5.24
N VAL A 389 6.51 -28.10 -5.65
CA VAL A 389 5.82 -29.15 -4.92
C VAL A 389 6.39 -29.02 -3.53
N THR A 390 5.71 -28.23 -2.71
CA THR A 390 5.88 -28.31 -1.29
C THR A 390 5.33 -29.69 -0.98
N GLU A 391 6.18 -30.72 -1.05
CA GLU A 391 6.21 -31.69 0.03
C GLU A 391 6.44 -30.83 1.26
N LEU A 392 5.35 -30.30 1.80
CA LEU A 392 5.37 -29.55 3.03
C LEU A 392 6.05 -30.52 4.01
N PRO A 393 7.22 -30.21 4.58
CA PRO A 393 7.53 -30.82 5.87
C PRO A 393 6.28 -30.56 6.73
N PRO A 394 5.76 -31.56 7.46
CA PRO A 394 4.46 -31.46 8.13
C PRO A 394 4.38 -30.11 8.81
N ARG A 395 3.47 -29.27 8.31
CA ARG A 395 3.29 -27.90 8.76
C ARG A 395 3.18 -27.95 10.27
N LYS A 396 4.13 -27.36 10.98
CA LYS A 396 3.84 -26.88 12.34
C LYS A 396 2.93 -25.68 12.17
N GLU A 397 1.64 -25.94 11.94
CA GLU A 397 0.61 -24.93 12.24
C GLU A 397 0.78 -24.58 13.71
N GLU A 398 0.75 -23.29 14.04
CA GLU A 398 0.68 -22.90 15.45
C GLU A 398 -0.56 -23.57 16.04
N PRO A 399 -0.41 -24.38 17.09
CA PRO A 399 -1.51 -25.19 17.57
C PRO A 399 -2.61 -24.28 18.11
N PHE A 400 -3.85 -24.50 17.67
CA PHE A 400 -5.04 -23.76 18.14
C PHE A 400 -5.27 -23.89 19.66
N SER A 401 -4.59 -24.86 20.30
CA SER A 401 -4.57 -25.04 21.74
C SER A 401 -3.22 -25.58 22.21
N THR A 402 -2.77 -25.14 23.38
CA THR A 402 -1.64 -25.75 24.09
C THR A 402 -2.05 -26.94 24.97
N ILE A 403 -3.36 -27.21 25.08
CA ILE A 403 -3.93 -28.24 25.96
C ILE A 403 -4.44 -29.44 25.17
N ILE A 404 -5.13 -29.22 24.04
CA ILE A 404 -5.72 -30.30 23.22
C ILE A 404 -5.02 -30.44 21.86
N SER A 405 -4.92 -31.66 21.34
CA SER A 405 -4.40 -31.99 20.02
C SER A 405 -5.51 -31.96 18.95
N GLU A 406 -5.16 -32.08 17.68
CA GLU A 406 -6.12 -32.28 16.59
C GLU A 406 -6.97 -33.54 16.77
N GLU A 407 -6.38 -34.62 17.31
CA GLU A 407 -7.11 -35.85 17.62
C GLU A 407 -8.22 -35.60 18.66
N HIS A 408 -7.90 -34.87 19.73
CA HIS A 408 -8.89 -34.47 20.72
C HIS A 408 -9.97 -33.57 20.11
N ALA A 409 -9.60 -32.65 19.22
CA ALA A 409 -10.57 -31.79 18.53
C ALA A 409 -11.51 -32.58 17.61
N ALA A 410 -11.00 -33.60 16.92
CA ALA A 410 -11.80 -34.50 16.10
C ALA A 410 -12.77 -35.33 16.94
N GLU A 411 -12.33 -35.83 18.10
CA GLU A 411 -13.15 -36.56 19.06
C GLU A 411 -14.27 -35.69 19.65
N ILE A 412 -13.93 -34.49 20.14
CA ILE A 412 -14.92 -33.52 20.64
C ILE A 412 -15.94 -33.15 19.56
N SER A 413 -15.49 -32.96 18.32
CA SER A 413 -16.36 -32.66 17.18
C SER A 413 -17.36 -33.78 16.91
N SER A 414 -16.93 -35.03 17.03
CA SER A 414 -17.84 -36.18 16.92
C SER A 414 -18.86 -36.24 18.04
N TRP A 415 -18.49 -35.86 19.28
CA TRP A 415 -19.45 -35.78 20.38
C TRP A 415 -20.47 -34.66 20.22
N ILE A 416 -20.06 -33.49 19.72
CA ILE A 416 -20.97 -32.38 19.37
C ILE A 416 -22.02 -32.86 18.35
N ASP A 417 -21.60 -33.63 17.34
CA ASP A 417 -22.49 -34.18 16.31
C ASP A 417 -23.22 -35.47 16.71
N ARG A 418 -22.97 -35.98 17.93
CA ARG A 418 -23.47 -37.28 18.42
C ARG A 418 -23.14 -38.45 17.49
N LYS A 419 -21.99 -38.40 16.82
CA LYS A 419 -21.48 -39.47 15.97
C LYS A 419 -20.85 -40.57 16.80
N THR A 420 -21.08 -41.81 16.40
CA THR A 420 -20.42 -42.99 16.98
C THR A 420 -18.99 -43.19 16.46
N THR A 421 -18.68 -42.64 15.28
CA THR A 421 -17.34 -42.68 14.66
C THR A 421 -16.64 -41.34 14.80
N ILE A 422 -15.37 -41.38 15.23
CA ILE A 422 -14.51 -40.19 15.37
C ILE A 422 -14.17 -39.62 13.99
N TYR A 423 -14.21 -38.29 13.82
CA TYR A 423 -13.76 -37.63 12.60
C TYR A 423 -12.27 -37.89 12.35
N SER A 424 -11.87 -37.91 11.07
CA SER A 424 -10.44 -37.81 10.74
C SER A 424 -9.92 -36.43 11.12
N THR A 425 -8.68 -36.31 11.58
CA THR A 425 -8.04 -35.00 11.85
C THR A 425 -7.99 -34.11 10.60
N THR A 426 -7.99 -34.71 9.42
CA THR A 426 -8.04 -34.02 8.11
C THR A 426 -9.44 -33.61 7.66
N ASN A 427 -10.50 -34.00 8.38
CA ASN A 427 -11.89 -33.76 7.99
C ASN A 427 -12.78 -33.42 9.20
N ILE A 428 -12.30 -32.49 10.04
CA ILE A 428 -13.06 -31.94 11.15
C ILE A 428 -14.03 -30.88 10.60
N PRO A 429 -15.34 -30.96 10.85
CA PRO A 429 -16.32 -30.02 10.29
C PRO A 429 -16.32 -28.64 10.98
N TYR A 430 -15.54 -28.49 12.05
CA TYR A 430 -15.46 -27.30 12.89
C TYR A 430 -14.06 -26.69 12.86
N LYS A 431 -14.01 -25.36 12.79
CA LYS A 431 -12.80 -24.58 13.02
C LYS A 431 -12.78 -24.12 14.49
N PHE A 432 -11.82 -24.61 15.27
CA PHE A 432 -11.63 -24.18 16.66
C PHE A 432 -10.82 -22.89 16.70
N GLU A 433 -11.38 -21.86 17.33
CA GLU A 433 -10.72 -20.57 17.53
C GLU A 433 -10.59 -20.29 19.04
N LEU A 434 -9.40 -19.90 19.48
CA LEU A 434 -9.13 -19.60 20.89
C LEU A 434 -9.75 -18.26 21.28
N ILE A 435 -10.85 -18.30 22.04
CA ILE A 435 -11.55 -17.11 22.54
C ILE A 435 -10.88 -16.56 23.81
N LEU A 436 -10.68 -17.42 24.81
CA LEU A 436 -10.13 -17.07 26.13
C LEU A 436 -9.07 -18.10 26.53
N SER A 437 -7.93 -17.65 27.04
CA SER A 437 -6.92 -18.50 27.68
C SER A 437 -6.56 -17.97 29.06
N GLY A 438 -6.76 -18.77 30.11
CA GLY A 438 -6.45 -18.35 31.48
C GLY A 438 -4.96 -17.99 31.70
N THR A 439 -4.04 -18.58 30.94
CA THR A 439 -2.60 -18.24 31.01
C THR A 439 -2.25 -16.92 30.31
N ARG A 440 -3.08 -16.48 29.35
CA ARG A 440 -2.90 -15.23 28.60
C ARG A 440 -3.71 -14.08 29.20
N ASP A 441 -4.97 -14.34 29.52
CA ASP A 441 -5.99 -13.34 29.85
C ASP A 441 -6.30 -13.30 31.36
N GLY A 442 -5.87 -14.33 32.12
CA GLY A 442 -6.13 -14.48 33.54
C GLY A 442 -7.41 -15.27 33.87
N PHE A 443 -7.57 -15.66 35.14
CA PHE A 443 -8.65 -16.53 35.62
C PHE A 443 -9.78 -15.78 36.36
N ALA A 444 -9.83 -14.46 36.26
CA ALA A 444 -10.84 -13.67 36.97
C ALA A 444 -12.24 -13.86 36.34
N PRO A 445 -13.32 -14.05 37.13
CA PRO A 445 -14.68 -14.18 36.59
C PRO A 445 -15.11 -13.00 35.72
N GLN A 446 -14.68 -11.78 36.06
CA GLN A 446 -14.98 -10.59 35.26
C GLN A 446 -14.33 -10.66 33.87
N THR A 447 -13.11 -11.21 33.77
CA THR A 447 -12.42 -11.40 32.48
C THR A 447 -13.19 -12.36 31.59
N PHE A 448 -13.69 -13.47 32.15
CA PHE A 448 -14.52 -14.42 31.42
C PHE A 448 -15.75 -13.73 30.83
N TRP A 449 -16.48 -12.96 31.63
CA TRP A 449 -17.68 -12.27 31.12
C TRP A 449 -17.35 -11.18 30.11
N ASN A 450 -16.26 -10.44 30.28
CA ASN A 450 -15.88 -9.40 29.32
C ASN A 450 -15.53 -9.99 27.93
N ILE A 451 -14.96 -11.19 27.88
CA ILE A 451 -14.45 -11.80 26.65
C ILE A 451 -15.48 -12.77 26.03
N CYS A 452 -16.12 -13.60 26.85
CA CYS A 452 -17.00 -14.67 26.37
C CYS A 452 -18.46 -14.23 26.18
N HIS A 453 -18.85 -13.02 26.62
CA HIS A 453 -20.21 -12.52 26.42
C HIS A 453 -20.61 -12.50 24.94
N GLY A 454 -21.79 -13.05 24.64
CA GLY A 454 -22.32 -13.15 23.27
C GLY A 454 -21.81 -14.33 22.47
N HIS A 455 -20.81 -15.09 22.96
CA HIS A 455 -20.35 -16.31 22.30
C HIS A 455 -21.23 -17.52 22.64
N ALA A 456 -21.52 -18.35 21.64
CA ALA A 456 -22.24 -19.62 21.76
C ALA A 456 -21.41 -20.76 21.14
N LYS A 457 -21.85 -22.02 21.31
CA LYS A 457 -21.17 -23.21 20.78
C LYS A 457 -19.70 -23.27 21.20
N THR A 458 -19.47 -23.04 22.48
CA THR A 458 -18.12 -22.93 23.06
C THR A 458 -17.71 -24.26 23.70
N VAL A 459 -16.44 -24.62 23.55
CA VAL A 459 -15.80 -25.72 24.28
C VAL A 459 -14.84 -25.12 25.31
N VAL A 460 -14.99 -25.54 26.56
CA VAL A 460 -14.08 -25.19 27.66
C VAL A 460 -13.17 -26.38 27.93
N VAL A 461 -11.86 -26.14 28.02
CA VAL A 461 -10.86 -27.16 28.34
C VAL A 461 -9.96 -26.69 29.48
N ALA A 462 -9.65 -27.59 30.40
CA ALA A 462 -8.77 -27.37 31.54
C ALA A 462 -7.84 -28.57 31.73
N LYS A 463 -6.54 -28.31 31.90
CA LYS A 463 -5.55 -29.34 32.23
C LYS A 463 -5.36 -29.42 33.74
N VAL A 464 -5.45 -30.61 34.33
CA VAL A 464 -5.24 -30.82 35.76
C VAL A 464 -3.74 -30.81 36.06
N LYS A 465 -3.30 -29.86 36.90
CA LYS A 465 -1.88 -29.65 37.22
C LYS A 465 -1.24 -30.91 37.79
N GLY A 466 -0.06 -31.28 37.26
CA GLY A 466 0.69 -32.45 37.71
C GLY A 466 0.18 -33.78 37.13
N THR A 467 -0.79 -33.73 36.21
CA THR A 467 -1.33 -34.91 35.52
C THR A 467 -1.47 -34.62 34.01
N ASP A 468 -1.73 -35.68 33.24
CA ASP A 468 -2.09 -35.58 31.82
C ASP A 468 -3.61 -35.67 31.58
N GLU A 469 -4.40 -35.46 32.64
CA GLU A 469 -5.85 -35.41 32.55
C GLU A 469 -6.33 -34.04 32.05
N ILE A 470 -7.20 -34.07 31.04
CA ILE A 470 -7.85 -32.89 30.49
C ILE A 470 -9.35 -33.03 30.75
N LEU A 471 -9.91 -32.05 31.44
CA LEU A 471 -11.33 -31.94 31.72
C LEU A 471 -11.92 -30.84 30.86
N GLY A 472 -13.18 -31.00 30.46
CA GLY A 472 -13.83 -29.97 29.67
C GLY A 472 -15.33 -30.13 29.59
N GLY A 473 -15.95 -29.21 28.86
CA GLY A 473 -17.36 -29.26 28.56
C GLY A 473 -17.72 -28.43 27.34
N TYR A 474 -18.80 -28.83 26.69
CA TYR A 474 -19.39 -28.11 25.58
C TYR A 474 -20.67 -27.42 26.03
N ASN A 475 -20.77 -26.14 25.72
CA ASN A 475 -21.99 -25.35 25.88
C ASN A 475 -22.46 -24.83 24.51
N PRO A 476 -23.62 -25.28 24.01
CA PRO A 476 -24.19 -24.81 22.75
C PRO A 476 -24.85 -23.43 22.87
N LEU A 477 -25.20 -22.99 24.09
CA LEU A 477 -25.96 -21.76 24.33
C LEU A 477 -25.04 -20.53 24.43
N VAL A 478 -25.63 -19.35 24.21
CA VAL A 478 -24.94 -18.06 24.32
C VAL A 478 -24.61 -17.76 25.79
N TRP A 479 -23.36 -17.36 26.07
CA TRP A 479 -22.97 -16.78 27.35
C TRP A 479 -23.51 -15.36 27.47
N ASN A 480 -24.50 -15.14 28.34
CA ASN A 480 -25.14 -13.84 28.52
C ASN A 480 -25.03 -13.38 29.99
N ASN A 481 -24.50 -12.18 30.19
CA ASN A 481 -24.37 -11.53 31.51
C ASN A 481 -25.30 -10.31 31.64
N SER A 482 -26.30 -10.18 30.76
CA SER A 482 -27.27 -9.11 30.84
C SER A 482 -28.17 -9.35 32.05
N LEU A 483 -28.09 -8.47 33.05
CA LEU A 483 -28.80 -8.51 34.35
C LEU A 483 -30.34 -8.50 34.26
N LEU A 484 -30.92 -8.64 33.06
CA LEU A 484 -32.34 -8.41 32.80
C LEU A 484 -33.21 -9.66 33.00
N THR A 485 -32.64 -10.85 33.08
CA THR A 485 -33.40 -12.09 33.34
C THR A 485 -32.58 -13.09 34.17
N ASN A 486 -32.95 -13.29 35.45
CA ASN A 486 -32.46 -14.40 36.28
C ASN A 486 -33.08 -15.74 35.83
N GLN A 487 -33.03 -16.03 34.52
CA GLN A 487 -33.62 -17.23 33.93
C GLN A 487 -32.55 -18.28 33.72
N TRP A 488 -32.74 -19.43 34.35
CA TRP A 488 -31.98 -20.64 34.04
C TRP A 488 -32.32 -21.09 32.61
N MET A 489 -31.31 -21.45 31.83
CA MET A 489 -31.49 -22.03 30.51
C MET A 489 -31.23 -23.53 30.56
N GLU A 490 -32.03 -24.30 29.83
CA GLU A 490 -31.88 -25.76 29.72
C GLU A 490 -31.44 -26.13 28.30
N THR A 491 -30.57 -27.13 28.18
CA THR A 491 -30.23 -27.75 26.90
C THR A 491 -29.89 -29.22 27.09
N LYS A 492 -30.23 -30.05 26.10
CA LYS A 492 -29.86 -31.47 26.04
C LYS A 492 -28.57 -31.73 25.27
N ASP A 493 -27.98 -30.69 24.70
CA ASP A 493 -26.81 -30.80 23.82
C ASP A 493 -25.50 -30.43 24.56
N SER A 494 -25.57 -29.96 25.81
CA SER A 494 -24.38 -29.78 26.64
C SER A 494 -23.87 -31.10 27.19
N PHE A 495 -22.55 -31.22 27.32
CA PHE A 495 -21.90 -32.36 27.95
C PHE A 495 -20.59 -31.95 28.61
N ILE A 496 -20.16 -32.74 29.59
CA ILE A 496 -18.82 -32.66 30.19
C ILE A 496 -18.02 -33.89 29.75
N PHE A 497 -16.71 -33.75 29.67
CA PHE A 497 -15.83 -34.82 29.22
C PHE A 497 -14.50 -34.83 29.98
N SER A 498 -13.83 -35.97 29.87
CA SER A 498 -12.47 -36.19 30.36
C SER A 498 -11.67 -36.91 29.28
N LEU A 499 -10.48 -36.41 28.95
CA LEU A 499 -9.55 -36.97 27.98
C LEU A 499 -8.24 -37.36 28.67
N LYS A 500 -7.55 -38.38 28.14
CA LYS A 500 -6.18 -38.79 28.56
C LYS A 500 -5.26 -38.73 27.36
N MET A 501 -4.07 -38.12 27.49
CA MET A 501 -3.06 -38.24 26.45
C MET A 501 -2.59 -39.69 26.32
N ALA A 502 -2.71 -40.27 25.12
CA ALA A 502 -2.03 -41.52 24.81
C ALA A 502 -0.52 -41.26 24.72
N ILE A 503 0.26 -41.84 25.63
CA ILE A 503 1.72 -41.83 25.51
C ILE A 503 2.08 -42.68 24.29
N PHE A 504 2.48 -42.04 23.19
CA PHE A 504 3.19 -42.72 22.12
C PHE A 504 4.53 -43.21 22.67
N LYS A 505 4.57 -44.46 23.19
CA LYS A 505 5.83 -45.19 23.32
C LYS A 505 6.33 -45.43 21.91
N ILE A 506 7.33 -44.66 21.48
CA ILE A 506 8.10 -44.94 20.27
C ILE A 506 8.75 -46.33 20.48
N PRO A 507 8.43 -47.35 19.67
CA PRO A 507 9.20 -48.59 19.71
C PRO A 507 10.55 -48.32 19.03
N PHE A 508 11.64 -48.43 19.79
CA PHE A 508 12.95 -48.64 19.20
C PHE A 508 12.98 -50.07 18.64
N LEU A 509 13.01 -50.19 17.31
CA LEU A 509 13.41 -51.42 16.64
C LEU A 509 14.88 -51.25 16.23
N ALA A 510 15.72 -52.21 16.60
CA ALA A 510 17.10 -52.32 16.16
C ALA A 510 17.25 -53.62 15.35
N GLU A 511 17.95 -53.48 14.22
CA GLU A 511 18.27 -54.42 13.12
C GLU A 511 17.29 -55.54 12.77
#